data_AF-A0A4U6BFV0-F1
#
_entry.id   AF-A0A4U6BFV0-F1
#
_cell.length_a   1.000
_cell.length_b   1.000
_cell.length_c   1.000
_cell.angle_alpha   90.00
_cell.angle_beta   90.00
_cell.angle_gamma   90.00
#
_symmetry.space_group_name_H-M   'P 1'
#
loop_
_entity.id
_entity.type
_entity.pdbx_description
1 polymer ?
#
loop_
_entity_poly.entity_id
_entity_poly.type
_entity_poly.pdbx_seq_one_letter_code
_entity_poly.pdbx_strand_id
1 'polypeptide(L)'
;MSEALVYLIKKGSYFYRPNKQGYTSFKFDAGRYTKDDAEAEAAIEPWHMKAVHQDEVPDDTAPDRHVAGLQAKIDKAGAAIKYLLDRSQRDDKLYYQIGFGTEAFRLLTDAHAALTGQDVKDVEARYCR
;
A
#
# COMPACT_ATOMS: atom_id res chain seq x y z
N MET A 1 40.82 -2.10 0.56
CA MET A 1 39.54 -2.83 0.64
C MET A 1 38.49 -1.80 0.98
N SER A 2 37.51 -1.55 0.11
CA SER A 2 36.41 -0.65 0.43
C SER A 2 35.55 -1.29 1.52
N GLU A 3 35.35 -0.62 2.64
CA GLU A 3 34.48 -1.11 3.70
C GLU A 3 33.05 -1.32 3.18
N ALA A 4 32.37 -2.35 3.69
CA ALA A 4 31.03 -2.68 3.25
C ALA A 4 30.03 -1.61 3.73
N LEU A 5 29.23 -1.08 2.81
CA LEU A 5 28.14 -0.16 3.11
C LEU A 5 26.93 -0.95 3.62
N VAL A 6 26.94 -1.29 4.91
CA VAL A 6 25.93 -2.15 5.56
C VAL A 6 25.33 -1.53 6.83
N TYR A 7 25.79 -0.35 7.23
CA TYR A 7 25.27 0.37 8.39
C TYR A 7 24.19 1.37 8.00
N LEU A 8 23.24 1.54 8.90
CA LEU A 8 22.15 2.53 8.86
C LEU A 8 22.37 3.56 9.95
N ILE A 9 22.06 4.82 9.66
CA ILE A 9 22.02 5.89 10.65
C ILE A 9 20.57 6.09 11.05
N LYS A 10 20.20 5.64 12.25
CA LYS A 10 18.84 5.74 12.81
C LYS A 10 18.73 7.00 13.67
N LYS A 11 17.69 7.79 13.47
CA LYS A 11 17.30 8.95 14.30
C LYS A 11 15.88 8.74 14.81
N GLY A 12 15.72 8.32 16.06
CA GLY A 12 14.41 7.97 16.62
C GLY A 12 13.75 6.80 15.87
N SER A 13 12.64 7.06 15.19
CA SER A 13 11.93 6.07 14.33
C SER A 13 12.25 6.20 12.84
N TYR A 14 13.23 7.03 12.46
CA TYR A 14 13.60 7.30 11.07
C TYR A 14 15.04 6.88 10.78
N PHE A 15 15.36 6.75 9.49
CA PHE A 15 16.70 6.50 8.98
C PHE A 15 17.13 7.65 8.06
N TYR A 16 18.43 7.93 8.00
CA TYR A 16 18.96 8.84 6.97
C TYR A 16 18.84 8.23 5.57
N ARG A 17 18.51 9.06 4.58
CA ARG A 17 18.56 8.73 3.15
C ARG A 17 20.00 8.75 2.63
N PRO A 18 20.30 8.14 1.46
CA PRO A 18 21.62 8.21 0.84
C PRO A 18 22.20 9.63 0.82
N ASN A 19 23.52 9.76 0.99
CA ASN A 19 24.23 11.04 1.10
C ASN A 19 23.76 11.95 2.26
N LYS A 20 23.09 11.38 3.27
CA LYS A 20 22.57 12.09 4.45
C LYS A 20 21.51 13.16 4.10
N GLN A 21 20.82 13.01 2.96
CA GLN A 21 19.85 13.99 2.46
C GLN A 21 18.45 13.77 3.04
N GLY A 22 18.28 14.16 4.31
CA GLY A 22 17.01 14.02 5.03
C GLY A 22 16.74 12.60 5.51
N TYR A 23 15.48 12.36 5.89
CA TYR A 23 15.06 11.16 6.61
C TYR A 23 13.97 10.38 5.87
N THR A 24 13.89 9.08 6.16
CA THR A 24 12.82 8.19 5.73
C THR A 24 12.38 7.32 6.91
N SER A 25 11.12 6.93 6.96
CA SER A 25 10.63 5.92 7.91
C SER A 25 10.94 4.49 7.45
N PHE A 26 11.37 4.31 6.20
CA PHE A 26 11.51 3.00 5.57
C PHE A 26 12.96 2.57 5.42
N LYS A 27 13.31 1.37 5.91
CA LYS A 27 14.65 0.78 5.80
C LYS A 27 15.10 0.60 4.34
N PHE A 28 14.16 0.28 3.45
CA PHE A 28 14.42 0.11 2.01
C PHE A 28 14.95 1.39 1.36
N ASP A 29 14.39 2.54 1.74
CA ASP A 29 14.80 3.87 1.26
C ASP A 29 16.04 4.44 1.96
N ALA A 30 16.52 3.78 3.02
CA ALA A 30 17.60 4.28 3.85
C ALA A 30 18.96 4.19 3.15
N GLY A 31 19.83 5.16 3.42
CA GLY A 31 21.22 5.13 3.00
C GLY A 31 21.97 3.97 3.63
N ARG A 32 23.01 3.49 2.94
CA ARG A 32 23.94 2.49 3.46
C ARG A 32 25.31 3.14 3.62
N TYR A 33 25.88 2.99 4.80
CA TYR A 33 27.12 3.66 5.21
C TYR A 33 28.14 2.63 5.71
N THR A 34 29.40 3.04 5.76
CA THR A 34 30.41 2.32 6.52
C THR A 34 30.08 2.42 8.01
N LYS A 35 30.69 1.55 8.81
CA LYS A 35 30.53 1.58 10.26
C LYS A 35 30.99 2.93 10.81
N ASP A 36 32.18 3.35 10.42
CA ASP A 36 32.82 4.57 10.91
C ASP A 36 32.02 5.82 10.55
N ASP A 37 31.50 5.92 9.32
CA ASP A 37 30.67 7.05 8.89
C ASP A 37 29.35 7.11 9.68
N ALA A 38 28.74 5.95 9.93
CA ALA A 38 27.49 5.87 10.66
C ALA A 38 27.68 6.22 12.15
N GLU A 39 28.76 5.73 12.77
CA GLU A 39 29.11 6.03 14.16
C GLU A 39 29.49 7.50 14.35
N ALA A 40 30.25 8.07 13.42
CA ALA A 40 30.61 9.49 13.44
C ALA A 40 29.37 10.39 13.38
N GLU A 41 28.40 10.07 12.53
CA GLU A 41 27.15 10.82 12.45
C GLU A 41 26.29 10.61 13.72
N ALA A 42 26.19 9.36 14.20
CA ALA A 42 25.41 9.04 15.40
C ALA A 42 25.93 9.75 16.66
N ALA A 43 27.24 10.03 16.72
CA ALA A 43 27.87 10.77 17.81
C ALA A 43 27.48 12.26 17.88
N ILE A 44 26.86 12.83 16.83
CA ILE A 44 26.40 14.23 16.82
C ILE A 44 25.25 14.44 17.82
N GLU A 45 24.29 13.51 17.86
CA GLU A 45 23.15 13.54 18.80
C GLU A 45 23.01 12.15 19.47
N PRO A 46 23.90 11.76 20.38
CA PRO A 46 23.94 10.39 20.92
C PRO A 46 22.70 10.00 21.74
N TRP A 47 21.90 10.99 22.19
CA TRP A 47 20.61 10.78 22.85
C TRP A 47 19.46 10.45 21.87
N HIS A 48 19.66 10.60 20.56
CA HIS A 48 18.61 10.43 19.55
C HIS A 48 19.05 9.60 18.35
N MET A 49 20.36 9.54 18.07
CA MET A 49 20.94 8.91 16.89
C MET A 49 21.74 7.66 17.25
N LYS A 50 21.69 6.66 16.37
CA LYS A 50 22.40 5.38 16.54
C LYS A 50 22.83 4.81 15.20
N ALA A 51 24.06 4.31 15.13
CA ALA A 51 24.52 3.44 14.06
C ALA A 51 24.02 2.01 14.30
N VAL A 52 23.35 1.41 13.31
CA VAL A 52 22.75 0.08 13.42
C VAL A 52 23.11 -0.72 12.18
N HIS A 53 23.56 -1.96 12.34
CA HIS A 53 23.80 -2.84 11.19
C HIS A 53 22.47 -3.16 10.51
N GLN A 54 22.44 -3.22 9.18
CA GLN A 54 21.18 -3.42 8.44
C GLN A 54 20.45 -4.70 8.85
N ASP A 55 21.16 -5.75 9.26
CA ASP A 55 20.55 -7.03 9.67
C ASP A 55 19.89 -6.97 11.07
N GLU A 56 20.27 -5.99 11.89
CA GLU A 56 19.60 -5.74 13.18
C GLU A 56 18.25 -5.05 13.02
N VAL A 57 18.01 -4.43 11.86
CA VAL A 57 16.72 -3.81 11.53
C VAL A 57 15.94 -4.81 10.69
N PRO A 58 14.79 -5.32 11.15
CA PRO A 58 13.95 -6.17 10.32
C PRO A 58 13.63 -5.47 9.00
N ASP A 59 13.68 -6.21 7.89
CA ASP A 59 13.09 -5.70 6.66
C ASP A 59 11.61 -5.48 6.89
N ASP A 60 11.14 -4.26 6.61
CA ASP A 60 9.73 -3.93 6.73
C ASP A 60 8.99 -4.62 5.57
N THR A 61 8.66 -5.88 5.80
CA THR A 61 7.87 -6.73 4.91
C THR A 61 6.37 -6.52 5.15
N ALA A 62 6.01 -5.72 6.16
CA ALA A 62 4.64 -5.31 6.37
C ALA A 62 4.21 -4.37 5.23
N PRO A 63 3.03 -4.58 4.62
CA PRO A 63 2.49 -3.59 3.70
C PRO A 63 2.42 -2.25 4.46
N ASP A 64 3.00 -1.21 3.86
CA ASP A 64 2.97 0.16 4.40
C ASP A 64 1.57 0.43 4.97
N ARG A 65 1.47 0.94 6.21
CA ARG A 65 0.19 1.25 6.84
C ARG A 65 -0.69 2.10 5.92
N HIS A 66 -0.08 2.94 5.09
CA HIS A 66 -0.77 3.68 4.06
C HIS A 66 -1.36 2.77 2.97
N VAL A 67 -0.57 1.85 2.41
CA VAL A 67 -1.02 0.85 1.42
C VAL A 67 -2.07 -0.09 2.00
N ALA A 68 -1.89 -0.59 3.23
CA ALA A 68 -2.89 -1.39 3.93
C ALA A 68 -4.21 -0.62 4.12
N GLY A 69 -4.11 0.67 4.46
CA GLY A 69 -5.27 1.56 4.57
C GLY A 69 -5.96 1.82 3.22
N LEU A 70 -5.20 1.91 2.13
CA LEU A 70 -5.76 2.00 0.77
C LEU A 70 -6.44 0.69 0.37
N GLN A 71 -5.82 -0.46 0.61
CA GLN A 71 -6.39 -1.77 0.31
C GLN A 71 -7.72 -1.96 1.06
N ALA A 72 -7.78 -1.64 2.35
CA ALA A 72 -9.01 -1.73 3.13
C ALA A 72 -10.15 -0.85 2.57
N LYS A 73 -9.83 0.32 2.00
CA LYS A 73 -10.83 1.18 1.33
C LYS A 73 -11.30 0.57 0.01
N ILE A 74 -10.38 0.01 -0.77
CA ILE A 74 -10.67 -0.70 -2.03
C ILE A 74 -11.58 -1.90 -1.75
N ASP A 75 -11.27 -2.71 -0.75
CA ASP A 75 -12.07 -3.88 -0.35
C ASP A 75 -13.48 -3.47 0.07
N LYS A 76 -13.60 -2.39 0.86
CA LYS A 76 -14.89 -1.85 1.29
C LYS A 76 -15.72 -1.34 0.10
N ALA A 77 -15.10 -0.66 -0.86
CA ALA A 77 -15.78 -0.22 -2.09
C ALA A 77 -16.24 -1.41 -2.94
N GLY A 78 -15.39 -2.43 -3.11
CA GLY A 78 -15.73 -3.66 -3.83
C GLY A 78 -16.91 -4.40 -3.20
N ALA A 79 -16.94 -4.50 -1.87
CA ALA A 79 -18.06 -5.11 -1.14
C ALA A 79 -19.37 -4.34 -1.33
N ALA A 80 -19.33 -3.00 -1.32
CA ALA A 80 -20.52 -2.17 -1.52
C ALA A 80 -21.07 -2.28 -2.94
N ILE A 81 -20.21 -2.26 -3.96
CA ILE A 81 -20.59 -2.44 -5.37
C ILE A 81 -21.22 -3.83 -5.56
N LYS A 82 -20.57 -4.88 -5.05
CA LYS A 82 -21.10 -6.25 -5.12
C LYS A 82 -22.48 -6.34 -4.47
N TYR A 83 -22.65 -5.73 -3.30
CA TYR A 83 -23.94 -5.71 -2.60
C TYR A 83 -25.04 -5.05 -3.43
N LEU A 84 -24.76 -3.93 -4.11
CA LEU A 84 -25.74 -3.27 -4.99
C LEU A 84 -26.13 -4.16 -6.18
N LEU A 85 -25.16 -4.79 -6.82
CA LEU A 85 -25.39 -5.74 -7.93
C LEU A 85 -26.20 -6.97 -7.46
N ASP A 86 -25.84 -7.57 -6.33
CA ASP A 86 -26.59 -8.70 -5.74
C ASP A 86 -28.01 -8.29 -5.32
N ARG A 87 -28.20 -7.04 -4.88
CA ARG A 87 -29.50 -6.53 -4.43
C ARG A 87 -30.39 -6.21 -5.62
N SER A 88 -29.85 -5.64 -6.71
CA SER A 88 -30.63 -5.32 -7.91
C SER A 88 -31.26 -6.57 -8.53
N GLN A 89 -30.62 -7.73 -8.44
CA GLN A 89 -31.21 -8.99 -8.92
C GLN A 89 -32.50 -9.39 -8.18
N ARG A 90 -32.64 -9.01 -6.90
CA ARG A 90 -33.70 -9.47 -6.00
C ARG A 90 -34.78 -8.42 -5.72
N ASP A 91 -34.51 -7.17 -6.09
CA ASP A 91 -35.37 -6.03 -5.78
C ASP A 91 -35.74 -5.33 -7.09
N ASP A 92 -36.97 -5.54 -7.55
CA ASP A 92 -37.44 -5.03 -8.85
C ASP A 92 -37.35 -3.50 -8.92
N LYS A 93 -37.63 -2.78 -7.82
CA LYS A 93 -37.53 -1.31 -7.80
C LYS A 93 -36.10 -0.85 -8.01
N LEU A 94 -35.15 -1.54 -7.39
CA LEU A 94 -33.74 -1.24 -7.56
C LEU A 94 -33.24 -1.68 -8.94
N TYR A 95 -33.72 -2.80 -9.47
CA TYR A 95 -33.41 -3.25 -10.84
C TYR A 95 -33.79 -2.19 -11.88
N TYR A 96 -34.95 -1.52 -11.74
CA TYR A 96 -35.31 -0.44 -12.67
C TYR A 96 -34.35 0.76 -12.63
N GLN A 97 -33.60 0.95 -11.54
CA GLN A 97 -32.68 2.07 -11.39
C GLN A 97 -31.24 1.73 -11.81
N ILE A 98 -30.80 0.49 -11.51
CA ILE A 98 -29.39 0.08 -11.66
C ILE A 98 -29.21 -1.30 -12.30
N GLY A 99 -30.27 -1.85 -12.91
CA GLY A 99 -30.28 -3.14 -13.58
C GLY A 99 -29.85 -3.07 -15.04
N PHE A 100 -29.86 -4.22 -15.72
CA PHE A 100 -29.35 -4.37 -17.07
C PHE A 100 -29.96 -3.35 -18.05
N GLY A 101 -29.12 -2.79 -18.92
CA GLY A 101 -29.51 -1.73 -19.86
C GLY A 101 -29.46 -0.31 -19.30
N THR A 102 -29.17 -0.12 -18.02
CA THR A 102 -28.91 1.21 -17.44
C THR A 102 -27.41 1.55 -17.49
N GLU A 103 -27.10 2.85 -17.58
CA GLU A 103 -25.70 3.31 -17.48
C GLU A 103 -25.11 3.01 -16.08
N ALA A 104 -25.95 3.07 -15.04
CA ALA A 104 -25.54 2.70 -13.69
C ALA A 104 -25.09 1.24 -13.60
N PHE A 105 -25.79 0.31 -14.25
CA PHE A 105 -25.38 -1.08 -14.33
C PHE A 105 -24.00 -1.22 -14.97
N ARG A 106 -23.81 -0.61 -16.16
CA ARG A 106 -22.54 -0.64 -16.90
C ARG A 106 -21.37 -0.15 -16.05
N LEU A 107 -21.54 0.99 -15.36
CA LEU A 107 -20.49 1.55 -14.51
C LEU A 107 -20.20 0.67 -13.28
N LEU A 108 -21.23 0.05 -12.70
CA LEU A 108 -21.06 -0.83 -11.54
C LEU A 108 -20.40 -2.16 -11.93
N THR A 109 -20.74 -2.74 -13.08
CA THR A 109 -20.10 -3.97 -13.59
C THR A 109 -18.66 -3.72 -14.02
N ASP A 110 -18.37 -2.60 -14.70
CA ASP A 110 -17.00 -2.14 -15.03
C ASP A 110 -16.16 -1.98 -13.75
N ALA A 111 -16.70 -1.30 -12.74
CA ALA A 111 -16.00 -1.08 -11.47
C ALA A 111 -15.76 -2.39 -10.71
N HIS A 112 -16.73 -3.30 -10.70
CA HIS A 112 -16.58 -4.62 -10.07
C HIS A 112 -15.54 -5.49 -10.80
N ALA A 113 -15.56 -5.50 -12.12
CA ALA A 113 -14.58 -6.20 -12.95
C ALA A 113 -13.16 -5.69 -12.69
N ALA A 114 -12.97 -4.37 -12.67
CA ALA A 114 -11.67 -3.75 -12.36
C ALA A 114 -11.14 -4.10 -10.97
N LEU A 115 -12.01 -4.16 -9.95
CA LEU A 115 -11.63 -4.46 -8.57
C LEU A 115 -11.31 -5.96 -8.36
N THR A 116 -11.92 -6.84 -9.14
CA THR A 116 -11.79 -8.30 -8.98
C THR A 116 -10.86 -8.95 -10.00
N GLY A 117 -10.45 -8.20 -11.04
CA GLY A 117 -9.69 -8.72 -12.18
C GLY A 117 -10.49 -9.65 -13.09
N GLN A 118 -11.83 -9.62 -13.02
CA GLN A 118 -12.71 -10.40 -13.89
C GLN A 118 -12.92 -9.70 -15.24
N ASP A 119 -13.26 -10.45 -16.28
CA ASP A 119 -13.73 -9.86 -17.54
C ASP A 119 -15.10 -9.20 -17.31
N VAL A 120 -15.31 -8.01 -17.84
CA VAL A 120 -16.56 -7.26 -17.64
C VAL A 120 -17.76 -8.03 -18.19
N LYS A 121 -17.63 -8.75 -19.31
CA LYS A 121 -18.74 -9.49 -19.91
C LYS A 121 -19.19 -10.64 -19.02
N ASP A 122 -18.26 -11.28 -18.32
CA ASP A 122 -18.58 -12.34 -17.35
C ASP A 122 -19.33 -11.76 -16.14
N VAL A 123 -18.96 -10.56 -15.70
CA VAL A 123 -19.66 -9.84 -14.63
C VAL A 123 -21.05 -9.41 -15.08
N GLU A 124 -21.18 -8.81 -16.26
CA GLU A 124 -22.47 -8.41 -16.82
C GLU A 124 -23.41 -9.60 -17.00
N ALA A 125 -22.92 -10.70 -17.57
CA ALA A 125 -23.70 -11.93 -17.76
C ALA A 125 -24.20 -12.51 -16.43
N ARG A 126 -23.43 -12.38 -15.35
CA ARG A 126 -23.83 -12.83 -14.01
C ARG A 126 -24.98 -12.01 -13.43
N TYR A 127 -25.02 -10.70 -13.74
CA TYR A 127 -25.96 -9.76 -13.13
C TYR A 127 -27.09 -9.30 -14.05
N CYS A 128 -27.05 -9.64 -15.35
CA CYS A 128 -28.18 -9.41 -16.26
C CYS A 128 -29.31 -10.39 -15.93
N ARG A 129 -30.43 -9.85 -15.45
CA ARG A 129 -31.68 -10.57 -15.19
C ARG A 129 -32.67 -10.27 -16.28
#